data_AF-A0A329XSW2-F1
#
_entry.id   AF-A0A329XSW2-F1
#
_cell.length_a   1.000
_cell.length_b   1.000
_cell.length_c   1.000
_cell.angle_alpha   90.00
_cell.angle_beta   90.00
_cell.angle_gamma   90.00
#
_symmetry.space_group_name_H-M   'P 1'
#
loop_
_entity.id
_entity.type
_entity.pdbx_description
1 polymer ?
#
loop_
_entity_poly.entity_id
_entity_poly.type
_entity_poly.pdbx_seq_one_letter_code
_entity_poly.pdbx_strand_id
1 'polypeptide(L)'
;MSELAFTIARLGYLVLLWVFVYFVVRVLRRDVADVSATPTRRRGLRRDAGAAAGRNRGPTRLVITEGPLAGSMVPLTPTSITIGRDQNCTLVLNDSYASSRHARVFPKDGAWWLEDLSSTNGTTLAGRPVYGAVELPVGVPVRIGQTTLELRP
;
A
#
# COMPACT_ATOMS: atom_id res chain seq x y z
N MET A 1 6.44 16.10 47.82
CA MET A 1 5.36 15.25 47.26
C MET A 1 5.09 15.56 45.76
N SER A 2 6.08 15.91 44.94
CA SER A 2 5.80 16.31 43.54
C SER A 2 6.92 16.07 42.51
N GLU A 3 8.05 15.44 42.86
CA GLU A 3 9.09 15.06 41.88
C GLU A 3 8.54 14.16 40.75
N LEU A 4 7.65 13.22 41.11
CA LEU A 4 6.96 12.35 40.15
C LEU A 4 6.02 13.13 39.24
N ALA A 5 5.31 14.13 39.76
CA ALA A 5 4.38 14.94 38.99
C ALA A 5 5.12 15.77 37.92
N PHE A 6 6.26 16.38 38.29
CA PHE A 6 7.10 17.10 37.33
C PHE A 6 7.70 16.17 36.27
N THR A 7 8.10 14.95 36.64
CA THR A 7 8.65 13.96 35.70
C THR A 7 7.60 13.48 34.70
N ILE A 8 6.38 13.19 35.17
CA ILE A 8 5.26 12.79 34.30
C ILE A 8 4.87 13.92 33.35
N ALA A 9 4.80 15.17 33.83
CA ALA A 9 4.51 16.32 33.00
C ALA A 9 5.56 16.51 31.90
N ARG A 10 6.85 16.35 32.23
CA ARG A 10 7.96 16.45 31.27
C ARG A 10 7.91 15.36 30.20
N LEU A 11 7.65 14.12 30.59
CA LEU A 11 7.51 13.00 29.66
C LEU A 11 6.28 13.16 28.76
N GLY A 12 5.15 13.57 29.33
CA GLY A 12 3.92 13.87 28.58
C GLY A 12 4.13 14.95 27.54
N TYR A 13 4.81 16.04 27.91
CA TYR A 13 5.19 17.11 26.97
C TYR A 13 6.08 16.59 25.84
N LEU A 14 7.09 15.76 26.16
CA LEU A 14 8.01 15.21 25.17
C LEU A 14 7.30 14.27 24.18
N VAL A 15 6.39 13.43 24.67
CA VAL A 15 5.55 12.56 23.82
C VAL A 15 4.65 13.41 22.92
N LEU A 16 4.01 14.45 23.46
CA LEU A 16 3.15 15.34 22.69
C LEU A 16 3.93 16.08 21.59
N LEU A 17 5.14 16.55 21.90
CA LEU A 17 6.04 17.17 20.93
C LEU A 17 6.43 16.18 19.83
N TRP A 18 6.77 14.94 20.19
CA TRP A 18 7.06 13.88 19.23
C TRP A 18 5.87 13.54 18.32
N VAL A 19 4.65 13.46 18.88
CA VAL A 19 3.42 13.25 18.09
C VAL A 19 3.17 14.41 17.13
N PHE A 20 3.38 15.64 17.58
CA PHE A 20 3.25 16.84 16.75
C PHE A 20 4.27 16.83 15.60
N VAL A 21 5.55 16.56 15.89
CA VAL A 21 6.61 16.46 14.88
C VAL A 21 6.31 15.36 13.88
N TYR A 22 5.87 14.20 14.36
CA TYR A 22 5.44 13.10 13.49
C TYR A 22 4.29 13.52 12.56
N PHE A 23 3.29 14.23 13.09
CA PHE A 23 2.15 14.72 12.31
C PHE A 23 2.58 15.74 11.24
N VAL A 24 3.43 16.70 11.61
CA VAL A 24 3.97 17.72 10.67
C VAL A 24 4.76 17.06 9.54
N VAL A 25 5.66 16.12 9.87
CA VAL A 25 6.44 15.39 8.86
C VAL A 25 5.52 14.56 7.97
N ARG A 26 4.47 13.95 8.53
CA ARG A 26 3.49 13.18 7.75
C ARG A 26 2.71 14.05 6.76
N VAL A 27 2.32 15.27 7.16
CA VAL A 27 1.60 16.22 6.30
C VAL A 27 2.52 16.77 5.22
N LEU A 28 3.73 17.21 5.58
CA LEU A 28 4.69 17.78 4.62
C LEU A 28 5.09 16.76 3.53
N ARG A 29 5.21 15.48 3.89
CA ARG A 29 5.49 14.41 2.92
C ARG A 29 4.32 14.14 1.96
N ARG A 30 3.07 14.45 2.34
CA ARG A 30 1.92 14.35 1.44
C ARG A 30 1.94 15.46 0.39
N ASP A 31 2.23 16.69 0.80
CA ASP A 31 2.16 17.86 -0.10
C ASP A 31 3.31 17.89 -1.12
N VAL A 32 4.50 17.41 -0.75
CA VAL A 32 5.65 17.36 -1.68
C VAL A 32 5.49 16.27 -2.75
N ALA A 33 4.70 15.23 -2.47
CA ALA A 33 4.47 14.14 -3.42
C ALA A 33 3.58 14.55 -4.61
N ASP A 34 2.72 15.56 -4.45
CA ASP A 34 1.83 16.06 -5.51
C ASP A 34 2.57 16.81 -6.64
N VAL A 35 3.81 17.25 -6.41
CA VAL A 35 4.55 18.08 -7.38
C VAL A 35 5.49 17.28 -8.30
N SER A 36 5.61 15.95 -8.12
CA SER A 36 6.58 15.14 -8.89
C SER A 36 5.99 14.30 -10.04
N ALA A 37 4.70 14.41 -10.33
CA ALA A 37 4.09 13.70 -11.47
C ALA A 37 4.31 14.45 -12.80
N THR A 38 5.56 14.58 -13.23
CA THR A 38 5.89 14.87 -14.64
C THR A 38 6.26 13.56 -15.35
N PRO A 39 5.38 12.96 -16.16
CA PRO A 39 5.69 11.74 -16.87
C PRO A 39 6.67 12.06 -18.00
N THR A 40 7.96 11.80 -17.78
CA THR A 40 8.96 11.86 -18.85
C THR A 40 8.72 10.66 -19.78
N ARG A 41 8.00 10.92 -20.86
CA ARG A 41 7.73 10.00 -21.96
C ARG A 41 9.06 9.57 -22.62
N ARG A 42 9.69 8.51 -22.12
CA ARG A 42 10.81 7.86 -22.81
C ARG A 42 10.27 7.03 -23.97
N ARG A 43 10.21 7.68 -25.13
CA ARG A 43 9.99 7.06 -26.44
C ARG A 43 11.32 6.52 -26.95
N GLY A 44 11.34 5.25 -27.32
CA GLY A 44 12.42 4.62 -28.08
C GLY A 44 13.04 3.41 -27.37
N LEU A 45 13.28 2.25 -27.98
CA LEU A 45 12.95 1.69 -29.30
C LEU A 45 13.52 0.26 -29.27
N ARG A 46 12.87 -0.66 -30.00
CA ARG A 46 13.34 -1.98 -30.51
C ARG A 46 13.18 -3.18 -29.56
N ARG A 47 12.29 -4.12 -29.92
CA ARG A 47 12.49 -5.31 -30.80
C ARG A 47 13.21 -6.38 -29.98
N ASP A 48 12.60 -7.52 -29.67
CA ASP A 48 12.17 -8.51 -30.67
C ASP A 48 10.88 -9.26 -30.33
N ALA A 49 10.31 -9.80 -31.40
CA ALA A 49 9.04 -10.49 -31.46
C ALA A 49 9.17 -11.97 -31.04
N GLY A 50 8.04 -12.51 -30.54
CA GLY A 50 7.59 -13.83 -30.93
C GLY A 50 7.93 -15.00 -30.01
N ALA A 51 7.15 -15.16 -28.94
CA ALA A 51 6.64 -16.48 -28.53
C ALA A 51 5.48 -16.32 -27.55
N ALA A 52 4.39 -17.06 -27.80
CA ALA A 52 3.19 -17.21 -26.98
C ALA A 52 2.18 -16.05 -27.00
N ALA A 53 1.49 -15.95 -28.15
CA ALA A 53 0.08 -15.59 -28.18
C ALA A 53 -0.72 -16.60 -27.32
N GLY A 54 -0.87 -16.29 -26.04
CA GLY A 54 -1.78 -16.94 -25.11
C GLY A 54 -2.56 -15.87 -24.38
N ARG A 55 -3.66 -15.40 -24.99
CA ARG A 55 -4.71 -14.53 -24.44
C ARG A 55 -4.22 -13.55 -23.35
N ASN A 56 -4.16 -12.27 -23.72
CA ASN A 56 -4.02 -11.12 -22.82
C ASN A 56 -5.19 -11.07 -21.80
N ARG A 57 -5.27 -12.05 -20.90
CA ARG A 57 -6.12 -12.00 -19.73
C ARG A 57 -5.46 -10.98 -18.84
N GLY A 58 -6.07 -9.80 -18.75
CA GLY A 58 -5.76 -8.87 -17.67
C GLY A 58 -5.78 -9.62 -16.33
N PRO A 59 -5.14 -9.08 -15.29
CA PRO A 59 -5.06 -9.75 -14.01
C PRO A 59 -6.46 -10.18 -13.56
N THR A 60 -6.57 -11.41 -13.08
CA THR A 60 -7.86 -12.03 -12.72
C THR A 60 -8.00 -12.24 -11.22
N ARG A 61 -6.88 -12.24 -10.49
CA ARG A 61 -6.84 -12.55 -9.06
C ARG A 61 -5.72 -11.81 -8.35
N LEU A 62 -5.98 -11.47 -7.10
CA LEU A 62 -5.01 -11.01 -6.13
C LEU A 62 -4.61 -12.20 -5.27
N VAL A 63 -3.32 -12.54 -5.26
CA VAL A 63 -2.80 -13.72 -4.55
C VAL A 63 -1.90 -13.27 -3.41
N ILE A 64 -2.07 -13.88 -2.24
CA ILE A 64 -1.18 -13.70 -1.11
C ILE A 64 -0.04 -14.69 -1.22
N THR A 65 1.18 -14.20 -1.44
CA THR A 65 2.38 -15.03 -1.60
C THR A 65 3.07 -15.32 -0.29
N GLU A 66 3.02 -14.40 0.67
CA GLU A 66 3.69 -14.53 1.97
C GLU A 66 2.83 -13.97 3.11
N GLY A 67 3.05 -14.49 4.32
CA GLY A 67 2.37 -14.06 5.54
C GLY A 67 1.38 -15.09 6.09
N PRO A 68 0.61 -14.74 7.13
CA PRO A 68 -0.30 -15.67 7.83
C PRO A 68 -1.39 -16.28 6.93
N LEU A 69 -1.69 -15.63 5.81
CA LEU A 69 -2.71 -16.04 4.85
C LEU A 69 -2.12 -16.47 3.50
N ALA A 70 -0.83 -16.82 3.46
CA ALA A 70 -0.16 -17.28 2.24
C ALA A 70 -0.95 -18.41 1.56
N GLY A 71 -1.14 -18.30 0.25
CA GLY A 71 -1.96 -19.21 -0.55
C GLY A 71 -3.42 -18.79 -0.71
N SER A 72 -3.90 -17.79 0.03
CA SER A 72 -5.23 -17.23 -0.19
C SER A 72 -5.27 -16.43 -1.49
N MET A 73 -6.39 -16.50 -2.21
CA MET A 73 -6.63 -15.76 -3.44
C MET A 73 -7.99 -15.09 -3.41
N VAL A 74 -8.02 -13.84 -3.87
CA VAL A 74 -9.25 -13.06 -4.03
C VAL A 74 -9.46 -12.79 -5.52
N PRO A 75 -10.63 -13.12 -6.09
CA PRO A 75 -10.91 -12.78 -7.47
C PRO A 75 -10.97 -11.26 -7.65
N LEU A 76 -10.40 -10.77 -8.73
CA LEU A 76 -10.48 -9.36 -9.07
C LEU A 76 -11.87 -9.06 -9.65
N THR A 77 -12.63 -8.23 -8.95
CA THR A 77 -13.94 -7.75 -9.38
C THR A 77 -13.82 -6.35 -9.99
N PRO A 78 -14.82 -5.87 -10.76
CA PRO A 78 -14.82 -4.48 -11.26
C PRO A 78 -14.92 -3.40 -10.17
N THR A 79 -14.98 -3.80 -8.90
CA THR A 79 -15.12 -2.95 -7.73
C THR A 79 -13.80 -2.83 -6.99
N SER A 80 -13.66 -1.79 -6.17
CA SER A 80 -12.48 -1.63 -5.31
C SER A 80 -12.41 -2.74 -4.26
N ILE A 81 -11.26 -3.36 -4.12
CA ILE A 81 -10.94 -4.35 -3.10
C ILE A 81 -10.23 -3.62 -1.97
N THR A 82 -10.86 -3.57 -0.79
CA THR A 82 -10.23 -2.98 0.40
C THR A 82 -9.51 -4.07 1.18
N ILE A 83 -8.30 -3.75 1.63
CA ILE A 83 -7.39 -4.67 2.32
C ILE A 83 -7.09 -4.10 3.70
N GLY A 84 -7.26 -4.91 4.75
CA GLY A 84 -7.00 -4.48 6.11
C GLY A 84 -7.50 -5.50 7.14
N ARG A 85 -7.35 -5.17 8.42
CA ARG A 85 -7.72 -6.05 9.54
C ARG A 85 -9.21 -6.01 9.89
N ASP A 86 -9.93 -4.99 9.44
CA ASP A 86 -11.38 -4.88 9.67
C ASP A 86 -12.13 -5.98 8.91
N GLN A 87 -13.15 -6.57 9.54
CA GLN A 87 -14.00 -7.59 8.94
C GLN A 87 -14.83 -7.05 7.76
N ASN A 88 -15.00 -5.73 7.68
CA ASN A 88 -15.66 -5.06 6.57
C ASN A 88 -14.75 -4.93 5.32
N CYS A 89 -13.48 -5.32 5.39
CA CYS A 89 -12.60 -5.34 4.23
C CYS A 89 -12.90 -6.52 3.31
N THR A 90 -12.76 -6.33 2.00
CA THR A 90 -12.89 -7.41 1.02
C THR A 90 -11.84 -8.49 1.23
N LEU A 91 -10.61 -8.06 1.55
CA LEU A 91 -9.54 -8.94 1.99
C LEU A 91 -9.20 -8.62 3.45
N VAL A 92 -9.65 -9.49 4.35
CA VAL A 92 -9.39 -9.38 5.78
C VAL A 92 -8.03 -10.00 6.10
N LEU A 93 -7.11 -9.20 6.62
CA LEU A 93 -5.78 -9.62 7.05
C LEU A 93 -5.78 -9.90 8.55
N ASN A 94 -5.35 -11.10 8.96
CA ASN A 94 -5.07 -11.39 10.36
C ASN A 94 -3.61 -11.03 10.71
N ASP A 95 -3.28 -9.75 10.54
CA ASP A 95 -1.94 -9.21 10.70
C ASP A 95 -1.97 -8.01 11.65
N SER A 96 -1.24 -8.09 12.77
CA SER A 96 -1.16 -7.02 13.77
C SER A 96 -0.46 -5.76 13.25
N TYR A 97 0.36 -5.88 12.20
CA TYR A 97 1.00 -4.75 11.52
C TYR A 97 0.12 -4.16 10.41
N ALA A 98 -1.04 -4.76 10.11
CA ALA A 98 -2.03 -4.18 9.21
C ALA A 98 -2.99 -3.25 9.97
N SER A 99 -3.42 -2.18 9.30
CA SER A 99 -4.41 -1.25 9.83
C SER A 99 -5.82 -1.77 9.52
N SER A 100 -6.84 -1.31 10.25
CA SER A 100 -8.23 -1.75 10.04
C SER A 100 -8.65 -1.61 8.58
N ARG A 101 -8.41 -0.44 7.96
CA ARG A 101 -8.43 -0.22 6.51
C ARG A 101 -7.04 0.25 6.11
N HIS A 102 -6.24 -0.61 5.50
CA HIS A 102 -4.81 -0.36 5.29
C HIS A 102 -4.55 0.16 3.88
N ALA A 103 -5.02 -0.56 2.86
CA ALA A 103 -4.86 -0.19 1.47
C ALA A 103 -6.11 -0.55 0.68
N ARG A 104 -6.25 0.03 -0.52
CA ARG A 104 -7.24 -0.40 -1.49
C ARG A 104 -6.60 -0.63 -2.84
N VAL A 105 -7.12 -1.63 -3.53
CA VAL A 105 -6.78 -1.96 -4.91
C VAL A 105 -8.03 -1.72 -5.76
N PHE A 106 -7.93 -0.93 -6.82
CA PHE A 106 -9.10 -0.56 -7.63
C PHE A 106 -8.76 -0.48 -9.12
N PRO A 107 -9.71 -0.82 -10.00
CA PRO A 107 -9.54 -0.64 -11.43
C PRO A 107 -9.72 0.84 -11.80
N LYS A 108 -8.82 1.39 -12.61
CA LYS A 108 -8.92 2.75 -13.17
C LYS A 108 -8.20 2.79 -14.53
N ASP A 109 -8.86 3.36 -15.53
CA ASP A 109 -8.33 3.54 -16.90
C ASP A 109 -7.83 2.23 -17.55
N GLY A 110 -8.46 1.10 -17.23
CA GLY A 110 -8.08 -0.23 -17.75
C GLY A 110 -6.86 -0.85 -17.06
N ALA A 111 -6.29 -0.18 -16.06
CA ALA A 111 -5.21 -0.68 -15.22
C ALA A 111 -5.68 -0.87 -13.77
N TRP A 112 -4.87 -1.57 -12.98
CA TRP A 112 -5.09 -1.71 -11.54
C TRP A 112 -4.22 -0.71 -10.79
N TRP A 113 -4.79 -0.11 -9.77
CA TRP A 113 -4.13 0.89 -8.94
C TRP A 113 -4.17 0.45 -7.49
N LEU A 114 -3.11 0.78 -6.76
CA LEU A 114 -2.94 0.56 -5.34
C LEU A 114 -2.85 1.91 -4.64
N GLU A 115 -3.61 2.09 -3.57
CA GLU A 115 -3.57 3.28 -2.74
C GLU A 115 -3.51 2.90 -1.25
N ASP A 116 -2.57 3.51 -0.53
CA ASP A 116 -2.48 3.40 0.92
C ASP A 116 -3.52 4.31 1.59
N LEU A 117 -4.37 3.74 2.45
CA LEU A 117 -5.45 4.46 3.13
C LEU A 117 -4.98 5.10 4.44
N SER A 118 -3.81 5.74 4.41
CA SER A 118 -3.17 6.34 5.60
C SER A 118 -2.85 5.32 6.70
N SER A 119 -2.31 4.17 6.30
CA SER A 119 -1.97 3.11 7.23
C SER A 119 -0.85 3.52 8.21
N THR A 120 -0.76 2.81 9.34
CA THR A 120 0.23 3.12 10.39
C THR A 120 1.66 2.75 9.97
N ASN A 121 1.83 1.59 9.33
CA ASN A 121 3.13 1.04 8.95
C ASN A 121 3.49 1.29 7.48
N GLY A 122 2.54 1.76 6.68
CA GLY A 122 2.71 2.00 5.25
C GLY A 122 2.55 0.73 4.41
N THR A 123 2.27 0.97 3.12
CA THR A 123 2.28 -0.04 2.08
C THR A 123 3.53 0.11 1.22
N THR A 124 4.14 -1.00 0.80
CA THR A 124 5.28 -0.97 -0.14
C THR A 124 4.99 -1.78 -1.41
N LEU A 125 5.45 -1.30 -2.55
CA LEU A 125 5.39 -1.95 -3.86
C LEU A 125 6.82 -2.23 -4.33
N ALA A 126 7.17 -3.51 -4.51
CA ALA A 126 8.54 -3.95 -4.83
C ALA A 126 9.61 -3.33 -3.91
N GLY A 127 9.30 -3.22 -2.61
CA GLY A 127 10.19 -2.65 -1.60
C GLY A 127 10.23 -1.11 -1.57
N ARG A 128 9.50 -0.42 -2.44
CA ARG A 128 9.37 1.05 -2.42
C ARG A 128 8.09 1.48 -1.71
N PRO A 129 8.11 2.49 -0.83
CA PRO A 129 6.89 2.97 -0.19
C PRO A 129 5.91 3.55 -1.21
N VAL A 130 4.63 3.23 -1.02
CA VAL A 130 3.53 3.76 -1.82
C VAL A 130 3.04 5.06 -1.19
N TYR A 131 2.97 6.11 -2.00
CA TYR A 131 2.41 7.40 -1.62
C TYR A 131 1.29 7.74 -2.61
N GLY A 132 0.08 8.00 -2.09
CA GLY A 132 -1.10 8.22 -2.93
C GLY A 132 -1.50 6.96 -3.71
N ALA A 133 -2.12 7.16 -4.87
CA ALA A 133 -2.48 6.09 -5.79
C ALA A 133 -1.36 5.84 -6.80
N VAL A 134 -0.89 4.59 -6.87
CA VAL A 134 0.16 4.15 -7.79
C VAL A 134 -0.36 2.98 -8.63
N GLU A 135 0.06 2.90 -9.88
CA GLU A 135 -0.27 1.76 -10.74
C GLU A 135 0.33 0.46 -10.16
N LEU A 136 -0.47 -0.61 -10.12
CA LEU A 136 -0.10 -1.93 -9.63
C LEU A 136 0.03 -2.89 -10.83
N PRO A 137 1.26 -3.17 -11.30
CA PRO A 137 1.46 -4.08 -12.41
C PRO A 137 1.29 -5.55 -11.98
N VAL A 138 1.00 -6.41 -12.96
CA VAL A 138 0.87 -7.86 -12.74
C VAL A 138 2.23 -8.45 -12.34
N GLY A 139 2.23 -9.33 -11.33
CA GLY A 139 3.41 -10.02 -10.81
C GLY A 139 4.34 -9.16 -9.97
N VAL A 140 3.93 -7.94 -9.59
CA VAL A 140 4.72 -7.08 -8.71
C VAL A 140 4.28 -7.28 -7.26
N PRO A 141 5.19 -7.61 -6.34
CA PRO A 141 4.84 -7.85 -4.94
C PRO A 141 4.53 -6.54 -4.22
N VAL A 142 3.42 -6.53 -3.50
CA VAL A 142 2.99 -5.48 -2.59
C VAL A 142 3.07 -6.05 -1.18
N ARG A 143 3.69 -5.32 -0.28
CA ARG A 143 3.79 -5.73 1.12
C ARG A 143 3.02 -4.77 2.02
N ILE A 144 2.16 -5.37 2.84
CA ILE A 144 1.32 -4.74 3.86
C ILE A 144 1.63 -5.46 5.17
N GLY A 145 2.30 -4.78 6.10
CA GLY A 145 2.77 -5.42 7.34
C GLY A 145 3.69 -6.62 7.06
N GLN A 146 3.27 -7.81 7.50
CA GLN A 146 3.93 -9.10 7.28
C GLN A 146 3.34 -9.89 6.10
N THR A 147 2.35 -9.33 5.40
CA THR A 147 1.68 -9.99 4.29
C THR A 147 2.19 -9.45 2.96
N THR A 148 2.58 -10.34 2.05
CA THR A 148 2.95 -9.99 0.67
C THR A 148 1.87 -10.50 -0.28
N LEU A 149 1.41 -9.64 -1.19
CA LEU A 149 0.36 -9.90 -2.17
C LEU A 149 0.77 -9.43 -3.56
N GLU A 150 0.27 -10.07 -4.60
CA GLU A 150 0.57 -9.70 -5.98
C GLU A 150 -0.63 -9.97 -6.90
N LEU A 151 -0.71 -9.22 -7.99
CA LEU A 151 -1.68 -9.49 -9.05
C LEU A 151 -1.20 -10.65 -9.92
N ARG A 152 -2.07 -11.61 -10.20
CA ARG A 152 -1.81 -12.70 -11.15
C ARG A 152 -2.88 -12.80 -12.23
N PRO A 153 -2.53 -13.30 -13.42
CA PRO A 153 -3.49 -13.67 -14.46
C PRO A 153 -4.27 -14.94 -14.11
#